data_AF-A0A1I7HM61-F1
#
_entry.id   AF-A0A1I7HM61-F1
#
_cell.length_a   1.000
_cell.length_b   1.000
_cell.length_c   1.000
_cell.angle_alpha   90.00
_cell.angle_beta   90.00
_cell.angle_gamma   90.00
#
_symmetry.space_group_name_H-M   'P 1'
#
loop_
_entity.id
_entity.type
_entity.pdbx_description
1 polymer ?
#
loop_
_entity_poly.entity_id
_entity_poly.type
_entity_poly.pdbx_seq_one_letter_code
_entity_poly.pdbx_strand_id
1 'polypeptide(L)'
;MVLSFLFAGTKIAKLLKISGFKAIFALKIVIIQADMDEVLQRIRGDLRRSMNGVASKSMREKGLDYKLNFGVEIPRLRQLSKRYPADMDLAERLWKLETRELKILASMLYPVDAFDMEKARQWVNEIPNQEIREQVCMNLFQRLEFADKLVEEWTGSDNGEVRATGYWLFARLLIIRSELVNQIDPYAIMEKMVADLESGSYFLRLSAQRALTFLGRSSATFSQKILAAIQDFNSSDDIVKNEIFESLNFEFTNFPG
;
A
#
# COMPACT_ATOMS: atom_id res chain seq x y z
N MET A 1 31.47 -29.28 -29.21
CA MET A 1 30.08 -29.50 -29.65
C MET A 1 29.30 -29.96 -28.42
N VAL A 2 28.04 -29.56 -28.23
CA VAL A 2 27.22 -29.73 -27.00
C VAL A 2 27.34 -28.59 -25.97
N LEU A 3 26.87 -27.41 -26.39
CA LEU A 3 26.36 -26.32 -25.53
C LEU A 3 25.35 -25.45 -26.30
N SER A 4 25.29 -25.62 -27.63
CA SER A 4 24.34 -24.98 -28.55
C SER A 4 22.88 -25.41 -28.41
N PHE A 5 22.58 -26.48 -27.67
CA PHE A 5 21.21 -27.03 -27.57
C PHE A 5 20.41 -26.59 -26.34
N LEU A 6 21.04 -25.94 -25.34
CA LEU A 6 20.34 -25.51 -24.12
C LEU A 6 19.71 -24.11 -24.23
N PHE A 7 19.94 -23.37 -25.32
CA PHE A 7 19.54 -21.98 -25.43
C PHE A 7 18.99 -21.64 -26.82
N ALA A 8 17.87 -22.25 -27.20
CA ALA A 8 17.16 -22.00 -28.45
C ALA A 8 16.34 -20.68 -28.44
N GLY A 9 16.89 -19.62 -27.84
CA GLY A 9 16.34 -18.27 -27.89
C GLY A 9 17.18 -17.40 -28.82
N THR A 10 16.56 -16.76 -29.82
CA THR A 10 17.20 -15.88 -30.82
C THR A 10 18.05 -14.75 -30.22
N LYS A 11 17.80 -14.35 -28.96
CA LYS A 11 18.64 -13.41 -28.21
C LYS A 11 19.99 -14.03 -27.78
N ILE A 12 19.99 -15.26 -27.27
CA ILE A 12 21.18 -15.90 -26.69
C ILE A 12 22.21 -16.23 -27.78
N ALA A 13 21.75 -16.65 -28.95
CA ALA A 13 22.60 -16.89 -30.11
C ALA A 13 23.33 -15.63 -30.62
N LYS A 14 22.73 -14.43 -30.47
CA LYS A 14 23.38 -13.16 -30.84
C LYS A 14 24.44 -12.72 -29.80
N LEU A 15 24.23 -13.04 -28.53
CA LEU A 15 25.15 -12.71 -27.43
C LEU A 15 26.45 -13.53 -27.48
N LEU A 16 26.39 -14.78 -27.96
CA LEU A 16 27.55 -15.65 -28.17
C LEU A 16 28.53 -15.13 -29.25
N LYS A 17 28.15 -14.11 -30.04
CA LYS A 17 29.02 -13.45 -31.02
C LYS A 17 29.86 -12.31 -30.44
N ILE A 18 29.63 -11.94 -29.19
CA ILE A 18 30.40 -10.91 -28.47
C ILE A 18 31.59 -11.61 -27.80
N SER A 19 32.80 -11.02 -27.83
CA SER A 19 33.99 -11.60 -27.20
C SER A 19 34.35 -10.93 -25.87
N GLY A 20 34.98 -11.70 -24.97
CA GLY A 20 35.57 -11.21 -23.72
C GLY A 20 34.56 -10.82 -22.62
N PHE A 21 34.96 -9.89 -21.76
CA PHE A 21 34.22 -9.46 -20.55
C PHE A 21 32.78 -9.02 -20.84
N LYS A 22 32.52 -8.40 -22.00
CA LYS A 22 31.17 -7.97 -22.42
C LYS A 22 30.21 -9.15 -22.63
N ALA A 23 30.72 -10.29 -23.10
CA ALA A 23 29.89 -11.49 -23.29
C ALA A 23 29.51 -12.13 -21.96
N ILE A 24 30.46 -12.19 -21.01
CA ILE A 24 30.22 -12.71 -19.64
C ILE A 24 29.20 -11.84 -18.92
N PHE A 25 29.34 -10.52 -18.99
CA PHE A 25 28.40 -9.58 -18.37
C PHE A 25 27.00 -9.69 -18.97
N ALA A 26 26.89 -9.75 -20.30
CA ALA A 26 25.61 -9.86 -20.97
C ALA A 26 24.95 -11.23 -20.76
N LEU A 27 25.73 -12.31 -20.65
CA LEU A 27 25.22 -13.64 -20.28
C LEU A 27 24.68 -13.65 -18.84
N LYS A 28 25.37 -13.02 -17.88
CA LYS A 28 24.87 -12.87 -16.50
C LYS A 28 23.52 -12.13 -16.47
N ILE A 29 23.39 -11.03 -17.21
CA ILE A 29 22.12 -10.28 -17.30
C ILE A 29 20.99 -11.18 -17.83
N VAL A 30 21.26 -11.96 -18.88
CA VAL A 30 20.25 -12.82 -19.50
C VAL A 30 19.84 -13.96 -18.56
N ILE A 31 20.77 -14.54 -17.83
CA ILE A 31 20.48 -15.57 -16.83
C ILE A 31 19.60 -15.01 -15.70
N ILE A 32 19.93 -13.83 -15.16
CA ILE A 32 19.13 -13.15 -14.13
C ILE A 32 17.71 -12.84 -14.64
N GLN A 33 17.59 -12.38 -15.89
CA GLN A 33 16.29 -12.12 -16.50
C GLN A 33 15.45 -13.40 -16.67
N ALA A 34 16.06 -14.49 -17.10
CA ALA A 34 15.38 -15.77 -17.24
C ALA A 34 14.87 -16.30 -15.89
N ASP A 35 15.67 -16.22 -14.83
CA ASP A 35 15.27 -16.62 -13.47
C ASP A 35 14.10 -15.76 -12.95
N MET A 36 14.16 -14.45 -13.17
CA MET A 36 13.07 -13.53 -12.81
C MET A 36 11.76 -13.87 -13.55
N ASP A 37 11.83 -14.19 -14.84
CA ASP A 37 10.67 -14.59 -15.63
C ASP A 37 10.07 -15.91 -15.12
N GLU A 38 10.91 -16.88 -14.71
CA GLU A 38 10.47 -18.13 -14.07
C GLU A 38 9.79 -17.88 -12.72
N VAL A 39 10.34 -16.99 -11.89
CA VAL A 39 9.71 -16.57 -10.63
C VAL A 39 8.33 -15.95 -10.88
N LEU A 40 8.22 -15.02 -11.84
CA LEU A 40 6.94 -14.39 -12.18
C LEU A 40 5.92 -15.40 -12.74
N GLN A 41 6.37 -16.38 -13.54
CA GLN A 41 5.52 -17.48 -14.01
C GLN A 41 5.03 -18.35 -12.85
N ARG A 42 5.90 -18.69 -11.89
CA ARG A 42 5.53 -19.46 -10.69
C ARG A 42 4.50 -18.70 -9.85
N ILE A 43 4.68 -17.40 -9.61
CA ILE A 43 3.72 -16.56 -8.88
C ILE A 43 2.36 -16.58 -9.58
N ARG A 44 2.32 -16.34 -10.90
CA ARG A 44 1.06 -16.37 -11.66
C ARG A 44 0.40 -17.75 -11.62
N GLY A 45 1.18 -18.83 -11.66
CA GLY A 45 0.69 -20.20 -11.51
C GLY A 45 0.06 -20.45 -10.14
N ASP A 46 0.71 -19.99 -9.06
CA ASP A 46 0.20 -20.10 -7.70
C ASP A 46 -1.09 -19.29 -7.48
N LEU A 47 -1.16 -18.09 -8.05
CA LEU A 47 -2.37 -17.25 -8.00
C LEU A 47 -3.53 -17.90 -8.76
N ARG A 48 -3.29 -18.44 -9.95
CA ARG A 48 -4.31 -19.18 -10.72
C ARG A 48 -4.84 -20.40 -9.96
N ARG A 49 -3.96 -21.14 -9.29
CA ARG A 49 -4.36 -22.27 -8.43
C ARG A 49 -5.14 -21.86 -7.18
N SER A 50 -4.98 -20.61 -6.74
CA SER A 50 -5.66 -20.06 -5.56
C SER A 50 -6.84 -19.16 -5.93
N MET A 51 -7.21 -19.10 -7.20
CA MET A 51 -8.22 -18.18 -7.73
C MET A 51 -9.59 -18.46 -7.14
N ASN A 52 -10.28 -17.41 -6.73
CA ASN A 52 -11.67 -17.46 -6.26
C ASN A 52 -12.54 -16.57 -7.15
N GLY A 53 -13.15 -17.18 -8.17
CA GLY A 53 -14.00 -16.49 -9.14
C GLY A 53 -15.24 -15.83 -8.51
N VAL A 54 -15.79 -16.42 -7.45
CA VAL A 54 -16.94 -15.87 -6.72
C VAL A 54 -16.55 -14.58 -6.01
N ALA A 55 -15.42 -14.59 -5.28
CA ALA A 55 -14.89 -13.40 -4.64
C ALA A 55 -14.56 -12.30 -5.65
N SER A 56 -13.88 -12.66 -6.76
CA SER A 56 -13.55 -11.74 -7.86
C SER A 56 -14.81 -11.09 -8.47
N LYS A 57 -15.87 -11.88 -8.69
CA LYS A 57 -17.16 -11.37 -9.18
C LYS A 57 -17.83 -10.43 -8.17
N SER A 58 -17.91 -10.84 -6.91
CA SER A 58 -18.53 -10.04 -5.84
C SER A 58 -17.83 -8.69 -5.64
N MET A 59 -16.50 -8.66 -5.72
CA MET A 59 -15.73 -7.41 -5.65
C MET A 59 -16.10 -6.45 -6.78
N ARG A 60 -16.23 -6.95 -8.02
CA ARG A 60 -16.68 -6.14 -9.16
C ARG A 60 -18.11 -5.62 -8.98
N GLU A 61 -19.02 -6.47 -8.50
CA GLU A 61 -20.41 -6.09 -8.22
C GLU A 61 -20.51 -4.99 -7.14
N LYS A 62 -19.54 -4.92 -6.22
CA LYS A 62 -19.42 -3.87 -5.19
C LYS A 62 -18.66 -2.62 -5.65
N GLY A 63 -18.35 -2.50 -6.94
CA GLY A 63 -17.69 -1.32 -7.51
C GLY A 63 -16.18 -1.25 -7.24
N LEU A 64 -15.53 -2.34 -6.82
CA LEU A 64 -14.07 -2.38 -6.73
C LEU A 64 -13.48 -2.58 -8.12
N ASP A 65 -12.96 -1.50 -8.70
CA ASP A 65 -12.36 -1.51 -10.03
C ASP A 65 -10.89 -1.95 -9.99
N TYR A 66 -10.62 -3.09 -10.61
CA TYR A 66 -9.28 -3.62 -10.84
C TYR A 66 -9.19 -4.08 -12.30
N LYS A 67 -8.08 -3.78 -12.97
CA LYS A 67 -7.86 -4.27 -14.34
C LYS A 67 -7.77 -5.80 -14.42
N LEU A 68 -7.12 -6.43 -13.44
CA LEU A 68 -7.12 -7.88 -13.26
C LEU A 68 -7.21 -8.26 -11.77
N ASN A 69 -8.08 -9.22 -11.46
CA ASN A 69 -8.36 -9.67 -10.08
C ASN A 69 -8.65 -11.18 -10.04
N PHE A 70 -7.78 -11.95 -9.38
CA PHE A 70 -7.94 -13.40 -9.19
C PHE A 70 -8.85 -13.76 -8.00
N GLY A 71 -9.24 -12.79 -7.17
CA GLY A 71 -10.08 -13.03 -6.00
C GLY A 71 -9.35 -13.72 -4.85
N VAL A 72 -8.01 -13.74 -4.87
CA VAL A 72 -7.23 -14.44 -3.83
C VAL A 72 -7.29 -13.63 -2.54
N GLU A 73 -7.66 -14.30 -1.45
CA GLU A 73 -7.81 -13.68 -0.15
C GLU A 73 -6.46 -13.27 0.46
N ILE A 74 -6.45 -12.19 1.26
CA ILE A 74 -5.23 -11.65 1.88
C ILE A 74 -4.46 -12.70 2.71
N PRO A 75 -5.10 -13.55 3.55
CA PRO A 75 -4.37 -14.59 4.28
C PRO A 75 -3.64 -15.56 3.36
N ARG A 76 -4.24 -15.89 2.21
CA ARG A 76 -3.61 -16.76 1.21
C ARG A 76 -2.45 -16.07 0.51
N LEU A 77 -2.56 -14.79 0.16
CA LEU A 77 -1.45 -14.00 -0.38
C LEU A 77 -0.27 -13.92 0.60
N ARG A 78 -0.55 -13.74 1.89
CA ARG A 78 0.48 -13.75 2.95
C ARG A 78 1.16 -15.12 3.10
N GLN A 79 0.46 -16.22 2.87
CA GLN A 79 1.08 -17.55 2.81
C GLN A 79 1.95 -17.70 1.55
N LEU A 80 1.48 -17.21 0.40
CA LEU A 80 2.21 -17.27 -0.85
C LEU A 80 3.49 -16.44 -0.80
N SER A 81 3.47 -15.23 -0.23
CA SER A 81 4.65 -14.36 -0.15
C SER A 81 5.82 -15.04 0.56
N LYS A 82 5.56 -15.87 1.58
CA LYS A 82 6.59 -16.64 2.30
C LYS A 82 7.36 -17.66 1.43
N ARG A 83 6.85 -17.99 0.25
CA ARG A 83 7.49 -18.92 -0.70
C ARG A 83 8.45 -18.22 -1.67
N TYR A 84 8.50 -16.89 -1.65
CA TYR A 84 9.31 -16.08 -2.55
C TYR A 84 10.29 -15.23 -1.74
N PRO A 85 11.48 -14.94 -2.27
CA PRO A 85 12.44 -14.08 -1.60
C PRO A 85 11.89 -12.65 -1.51
N ALA A 86 12.25 -11.96 -0.42
CA ALA A 86 12.14 -10.51 -0.41
C ALA A 86 13.21 -9.96 -1.36
N ASP A 87 12.78 -9.34 -2.46
CA ASP A 87 13.65 -8.93 -3.57
C ASP A 87 13.10 -7.66 -4.21
N MET A 88 13.98 -6.65 -4.33
CA MET A 88 13.63 -5.33 -4.85
C MET A 88 13.14 -5.41 -6.30
N ASP A 89 13.89 -6.09 -7.18
CA ASP A 89 13.57 -6.18 -8.60
C ASP A 89 12.25 -6.93 -8.85
N LEU A 90 12.02 -8.00 -8.09
CA LEU A 90 10.77 -8.74 -8.11
C LEU A 90 9.60 -7.86 -7.67
N ALA A 91 9.72 -7.18 -6.54
CA ALA A 91 8.66 -6.33 -6.01
C ALA A 91 8.33 -5.17 -6.97
N GLU A 92 9.33 -4.50 -7.55
CA GLU A 92 9.15 -3.46 -8.58
C GLU A 92 8.41 -3.99 -9.81
N ARG A 93 8.77 -5.18 -10.29
CA ARG A 93 8.10 -5.81 -11.45
C ARG A 93 6.66 -6.16 -11.14
N LEU A 94 6.39 -6.68 -9.95
CA LEU A 94 5.04 -7.00 -9.49
C LEU A 94 4.19 -5.73 -9.34
N TRP A 95 4.76 -4.65 -8.78
CA TRP A 95 4.05 -3.39 -8.55
C TRP A 95 3.61 -2.71 -9.85
N LYS A 96 4.44 -2.78 -10.90
CA LYS A 96 4.12 -2.24 -12.24
C LYS A 96 3.02 -3.00 -12.97
N LEU A 97 2.70 -4.22 -12.54
CA LEU A 97 1.62 -5.01 -13.13
C LEU A 97 0.29 -4.60 -12.52
N GLU A 98 -0.71 -4.41 -13.37
CA GLU A 98 -2.03 -3.92 -12.97
C GLU A 98 -2.96 -5.05 -12.50
N THR A 99 -2.40 -5.96 -11.71
CA THR A 99 -3.12 -7.07 -11.10
C THR A 99 -3.16 -6.86 -9.60
N ARG A 100 -4.36 -6.91 -9.02
CA ARG A 100 -4.60 -6.71 -7.58
C ARG A 100 -3.62 -7.51 -6.73
N GLU A 101 -3.60 -8.83 -6.91
CA GLU A 101 -2.77 -9.74 -6.11
C GLU A 101 -1.27 -9.48 -6.28
N LEU A 102 -0.82 -9.03 -7.46
CA LEU A 102 0.59 -8.75 -7.72
C LEU A 102 1.03 -7.46 -7.02
N LYS A 103 0.22 -6.39 -7.03
CA LYS A 103 0.51 -5.17 -6.26
C LYS A 103 0.55 -5.44 -4.76
N ILE A 104 -0.37 -6.26 -4.25
CA ILE A 104 -0.36 -6.67 -2.84
C ILE A 104 0.91 -7.48 -2.52
N LEU A 105 1.25 -8.47 -3.34
CA LEU A 105 2.49 -9.25 -3.15
C LEU A 105 3.75 -8.37 -3.25
N ALA A 106 3.79 -7.38 -4.13
CA ALA A 106 4.89 -6.43 -4.21
C ALA A 106 5.14 -5.74 -2.87
N SER A 107 4.08 -5.26 -2.20
CA SER A 107 4.20 -4.64 -0.87
C SER A 107 4.67 -5.60 0.22
N MET A 108 4.49 -6.92 0.05
CA MET A 108 4.96 -7.94 0.99
C MET A 108 6.40 -8.38 0.72
N LEU A 109 6.87 -8.25 -0.53
CA LEU A 109 8.14 -8.78 -1.01
C LEU A 109 9.23 -7.72 -1.17
N TYR A 110 8.91 -6.43 -1.06
CA TYR A 110 9.95 -5.39 -1.10
C TYR A 110 10.78 -5.41 0.21
N PRO A 111 12.13 -5.52 0.12
CA PRO A 111 12.99 -5.41 1.30
C PRO A 111 12.91 -4.01 1.92
N VAL A 112 12.53 -3.92 3.21
CA VAL A 112 12.36 -2.64 3.92
C VAL A 112 13.64 -1.79 3.87
N ASP A 113 14.79 -2.40 4.14
CA ASP A 113 16.10 -1.72 4.18
C ASP A 113 16.55 -1.17 2.83
N ALA A 114 15.91 -1.60 1.74
CA ALA A 114 16.22 -1.19 0.38
C ALA A 114 15.15 -0.25 -0.22
N PHE A 115 14.09 0.06 0.52
CA PHE A 115 13.01 0.96 0.08
C PHE A 115 13.28 2.38 0.60
N ASP A 116 13.62 3.30 -0.29
CA ASP A 116 13.98 4.67 0.06
C ASP A 116 12.82 5.67 -0.06
N MET A 117 13.05 6.92 0.35
CA MET A 117 12.05 7.99 0.28
C MET A 117 11.62 8.31 -1.15
N GLU A 118 12.54 8.30 -2.11
CA GLU A 118 12.22 8.56 -3.52
C GLU A 118 11.28 7.49 -4.07
N LYS A 119 11.50 6.23 -3.68
CA LYS A 119 10.62 5.13 -4.02
C LYS A 119 9.26 5.25 -3.36
N ALA A 120 9.20 5.67 -2.10
CA ALA A 120 7.95 5.96 -1.40
C ALA A 120 7.13 7.02 -2.15
N ARG A 121 7.78 8.12 -2.55
CA ARG A 121 7.19 9.20 -3.36
C ARG A 121 6.71 8.71 -4.73
N GLN A 122 7.44 7.81 -5.36
CA GLN A 122 6.98 7.18 -6.60
C GLN A 122 5.72 6.34 -6.34
N TRP A 123 5.78 5.41 -5.38
CA TRP A 123 4.71 4.44 -5.15
C TRP A 123 3.41 5.10 -4.68
N VAL A 124 3.47 6.15 -3.84
CA VAL A 124 2.25 6.84 -3.38
C VAL A 124 1.44 7.44 -4.53
N ASN A 125 2.10 7.85 -5.61
CA ASN A 125 1.46 8.37 -6.83
C ASN A 125 0.94 7.27 -7.77
N GLU A 126 1.29 6.01 -7.53
CA GLU A 126 0.92 4.85 -8.38
C GLU A 126 -0.14 3.95 -7.72
N ILE A 127 -0.63 4.31 -6.54
CA ILE A 127 -1.68 3.57 -5.82
C ILE A 127 -3.01 3.72 -6.60
N PRO A 128 -3.59 2.62 -7.12
CA PRO A 128 -4.76 2.72 -7.99
C PRO A 128 -6.08 2.83 -7.23
N ASN A 129 -6.13 2.38 -5.97
CA ASN A 129 -7.35 2.36 -5.16
C ASN A 129 -7.06 2.21 -3.66
N GLN A 130 -8.13 2.34 -2.89
CA GLN A 130 -8.14 2.31 -1.42
C GLN A 130 -7.60 0.99 -0.83
N GLU A 131 -7.89 -0.17 -1.42
CA GLU A 131 -7.36 -1.43 -0.89
C GLU A 131 -5.85 -1.51 -1.04
N ILE A 132 -5.31 -1.17 -2.22
CA ILE A 132 -3.86 -1.18 -2.43
C ILE A 132 -3.17 -0.18 -1.49
N ARG A 133 -3.79 0.98 -1.23
CA ARG A 133 -3.33 1.95 -0.22
C ARG A 133 -3.18 1.31 1.16
N GLU A 134 -4.23 0.67 1.66
CA GLU A 134 -4.22 0.02 2.96
C GLU A 134 -3.17 -1.10 3.04
N GLN A 135 -3.08 -1.91 1.98
CA GLN A 135 -2.12 -3.02 1.90
C GLN A 135 -0.68 -2.52 1.90
N VAL A 136 -0.33 -1.50 1.11
CA VAL A 136 1.05 -0.98 1.08
C VAL A 136 1.42 -0.28 2.39
N CYS A 137 0.48 0.45 3.00
CA CYS A 137 0.69 1.05 4.32
C CYS A 137 0.96 -0.02 5.39
N MET A 138 0.17 -1.09 5.39
CA MET A 138 0.30 -2.19 6.36
C MET A 138 1.54 -3.06 6.12
N ASN A 139 1.82 -3.45 4.88
CA ASN A 139 2.85 -4.44 4.58
C ASN A 139 4.25 -3.84 4.52
N LEU A 140 4.36 -2.57 4.12
CA LEU A 140 5.64 -1.92 3.82
C LEU A 140 5.82 -0.59 4.56
N PHE A 141 5.01 0.43 4.30
CA PHE A 141 5.33 1.80 4.75
C PHE A 141 5.40 1.94 6.28
N GLN A 142 4.55 1.25 7.05
CA GLN A 142 4.59 1.30 8.52
C GLN A 142 5.90 0.74 9.12
N ARG A 143 6.72 0.05 8.32
CA ARG A 143 7.98 -0.59 8.75
C ARG A 143 9.22 0.23 8.40
N LEU A 144 9.06 1.33 7.65
CA LEU A 144 10.17 2.18 7.24
C LEU A 144 10.64 3.03 8.42
N GLU A 145 11.96 3.17 8.57
CA GLU A 145 12.56 3.98 9.66
C GLU A 145 12.23 5.48 9.56
N PHE A 146 11.76 5.92 8.38
CA PHE A 146 11.37 7.30 8.07
C PHE A 146 9.86 7.44 7.83
N ALA A 147 9.03 6.54 8.35
CA ALA A 147 7.58 6.57 8.15
C ALA A 147 6.92 7.83 8.74
N ASP A 148 7.46 8.39 9.82
CA ASP A 148 7.10 9.70 10.38
C ASP A 148 7.23 10.81 9.34
N LYS A 149 8.37 10.89 8.66
CA LYS A 149 8.62 11.91 7.61
C LYS A 149 7.65 11.76 6.44
N LEU A 150 7.31 10.53 6.07
CA LEU A 150 6.30 10.28 5.02
C LEU A 150 4.91 10.73 5.47
N VAL A 151 4.54 10.52 6.74
CA VAL A 151 3.27 11.01 7.27
C VAL A 151 3.21 12.53 7.19
N GLU A 152 4.23 13.23 7.67
CA GLU A 152 4.27 14.70 7.62
C GLU A 152 4.23 15.22 6.18
N GLU A 153 5.05 14.66 5.29
CA GLU A 153 5.09 15.03 3.88
C GLU A 153 3.74 14.79 3.18
N TRP A 154 3.17 13.60 3.35
CA TRP A 154 1.97 13.20 2.60
C TRP A 154 0.71 13.88 3.12
N THR A 155 0.55 14.04 4.43
CA THR A 155 -0.58 14.80 5.00
C THR A 155 -0.46 16.30 4.68
N GLY A 156 0.77 16.81 4.51
CA GLY A 156 1.06 18.14 4.01
C GLY A 156 0.66 18.39 2.55
N SER A 157 0.53 17.35 1.73
CA SER A 157 0.33 17.46 0.27
C SER A 157 -0.96 18.18 -0.16
N ASP A 158 -0.92 18.89 -1.28
CA ASP A 158 -2.12 19.43 -1.93
C ASP A 158 -2.94 18.34 -2.66
N ASN A 159 -2.30 17.23 -3.01
CA ASN A 159 -2.97 16.10 -3.65
C ASN A 159 -3.73 15.26 -2.60
N GLY A 160 -5.07 15.27 -2.70
CA GLY A 160 -5.95 14.54 -1.79
C GLY A 160 -5.72 13.02 -1.75
N GLU A 161 -5.28 12.39 -2.83
CA GLU A 161 -4.98 10.95 -2.85
C GLU A 161 -3.67 10.61 -2.11
N VAL A 162 -2.71 11.54 -2.14
CA VAL A 162 -1.47 11.44 -1.36
C VAL A 162 -1.78 11.69 0.12
N ARG A 163 -2.58 12.72 0.45
CA ARG A 163 -3.04 12.96 1.83
C ARG A 163 -3.76 11.77 2.43
N ALA A 164 -4.67 11.16 1.67
CA ALA A 164 -5.37 9.97 2.12
C ALA A 164 -4.40 8.84 2.47
N THR A 165 -3.32 8.67 1.71
CA THR A 165 -2.26 7.69 2.02
C THR A 165 -1.49 8.08 3.30
N GLY A 166 -1.20 9.37 3.49
CA GLY A 166 -0.62 9.89 4.74
C GLY A 166 -1.47 9.58 5.96
N TYR A 167 -2.80 9.78 5.90
CA TYR A 167 -3.72 9.46 6.99
C TYR A 167 -3.78 7.96 7.27
N TRP A 168 -3.80 7.12 6.24
CA TRP A 168 -3.74 5.67 6.43
C TRP A 168 -2.44 5.21 7.07
N LEU A 169 -1.30 5.76 6.65
CA LEU A 169 -0.01 5.47 7.27
C LEU A 169 0.02 5.92 8.74
N PHE A 170 -0.45 7.13 9.03
CA PHE A 170 -0.54 7.63 10.41
C PHE A 170 -1.42 6.73 11.30
N ALA A 171 -2.60 6.35 10.81
CA ALA A 171 -3.46 5.39 11.50
C ALA A 171 -2.75 4.05 11.75
N ARG A 172 -1.98 3.54 10.78
CA ARG A 172 -1.17 2.31 10.96
C ARG A 172 -0.14 2.48 12.07
N LEU A 173 0.59 3.60 12.12
CA LEU A 173 1.60 3.87 13.15
C LEU A 173 0.96 3.91 14.55
N LEU A 174 -0.22 4.53 14.68
CA LEU A 174 -1.00 4.53 15.93
C LEU A 174 -1.46 3.12 16.33
N ILE A 175 -2.00 2.34 15.39
CA ILE A 175 -2.46 0.95 15.62
C ILE A 175 -1.34 0.06 16.16
N ILE A 176 -0.14 0.16 15.57
CA ILE A 176 1.00 -0.66 15.97
C ILE A 176 1.79 -0.05 17.14
N ARG A 177 1.36 1.11 17.66
CA ARG A 177 2.03 1.87 18.73
C ARG A 177 3.51 2.13 18.39
N SER A 178 3.76 2.61 17.18
CA SER A 178 5.11 2.95 16.75
C SER A 178 5.63 4.18 17.51
N GLU A 179 6.86 4.11 18.01
CA GLU A 179 7.56 5.25 18.62
C GLU A 179 7.78 6.41 17.64
N LEU A 180 7.72 6.15 16.32
CA LEU A 180 7.79 7.19 15.28
C LEU A 180 6.66 8.21 15.39
N VAL A 181 5.53 7.87 16.01
CA VAL A 181 4.44 8.83 16.27
C VAL A 181 4.92 10.01 17.12
N ASN A 182 5.91 9.81 17.99
CA ASN A 182 6.47 10.87 18.83
C ASN A 182 7.29 11.91 18.05
N GLN A 183 7.62 11.62 16.79
CA GLN A 183 8.37 12.53 15.90
C GLN A 183 7.45 13.37 15.01
N ILE A 184 6.15 13.14 15.07
CA ILE A 184 5.14 13.79 14.24
C ILE A 184 4.46 14.87 15.08
N ASP A 185 4.12 16.02 14.51
CA ASP A 185 3.20 16.97 15.14
C ASP A 185 1.73 16.49 14.99
N PRO A 186 1.11 15.93 16.04
CA PRO A 186 -0.24 15.40 15.94
C PRO A 186 -1.30 16.51 15.79
N TYR A 187 -1.03 17.74 16.23
CA TYR A 187 -2.00 18.83 16.18
C TYR A 187 -2.15 19.36 14.75
N ALA A 188 -1.03 19.59 14.06
CA ALA A 188 -1.04 20.02 12.66
C ALA A 188 -1.78 19.01 11.76
N ILE A 189 -1.55 17.72 11.97
CA ILE A 189 -2.23 16.67 11.20
C ILE A 189 -3.71 16.57 11.58
N MET A 190 -4.04 16.70 12.88
CA MET A 190 -5.43 16.69 13.34
C MET A 190 -6.27 17.78 12.68
N GLU A 191 -5.78 19.02 12.63
CA GLU A 191 -6.47 20.13 12.00
C GLU A 191 -6.76 19.86 10.51
N LYS A 192 -5.76 19.34 9.78
CA LYS A 192 -5.95 18.93 8.39
C LYS A 192 -6.95 17.79 8.21
N MET A 193 -6.90 16.76 9.07
CA MET A 193 -7.85 15.66 9.03
C MET A 193 -9.28 16.14 9.28
N VAL A 194 -9.48 17.02 10.26
CA VAL A 194 -10.80 17.62 10.54
C VAL A 194 -11.32 18.38 9.33
N ALA A 195 -10.50 19.22 8.70
CA ALA A 195 -10.89 19.93 7.48
C ALA A 195 -11.23 18.97 6.32
N ASP A 196 -10.46 17.89 6.16
CA ASP A 196 -10.68 16.89 5.11
C ASP A 196 -11.92 16.00 5.36
N LEU A 197 -12.57 16.06 6.54
CA LEU A 197 -13.88 15.43 6.77
C LEU A 197 -14.99 16.05 5.92
N GLU A 198 -14.84 17.30 5.46
CA GLU A 198 -15.77 17.96 4.55
C GLU A 198 -15.38 17.83 3.08
N SER A 199 -14.28 17.14 2.77
CA SER A 199 -13.81 16.95 1.40
C SER A 199 -14.89 16.34 0.51
N GLY A 200 -14.98 16.72 -0.76
CA GLY A 200 -15.84 16.03 -1.73
C GLY A 200 -15.44 14.58 -2.01
N SER A 201 -14.18 14.20 -1.76
CA SER A 201 -13.67 12.84 -1.97
C SER A 201 -14.06 11.91 -0.82
N TYR A 202 -14.83 10.86 -1.14
CA TYR A 202 -15.21 9.83 -0.16
C TYR A 202 -14.00 9.18 0.52
N PHE A 203 -12.98 8.80 -0.26
CA PHE A 203 -11.81 8.11 0.29
C PHE A 203 -10.93 9.02 1.15
N LEU A 204 -10.87 10.32 0.84
CA LEU A 204 -10.17 11.28 1.68
C LEU A 204 -10.90 11.45 3.02
N ARG A 205 -12.22 11.69 3.00
CA ARG A 205 -13.04 11.73 4.22
C ARG A 205 -12.89 10.48 5.07
N LEU A 206 -13.00 9.30 4.44
CA LEU A 206 -12.87 8.01 5.12
C LEU A 206 -11.49 7.85 5.77
N SER A 207 -10.42 8.21 5.06
CA SER A 207 -9.05 8.13 5.59
C SER A 207 -8.82 9.08 6.78
N ALA A 208 -9.35 10.30 6.70
CA ALA A 208 -9.28 11.29 7.78
C ALA A 208 -10.05 10.81 9.00
N GLN A 209 -11.31 10.36 8.84
CA GLN A 209 -12.11 9.81 9.93
C GLN A 209 -11.41 8.62 10.61
N ARG A 210 -10.85 7.70 9.81
CA ARG A 210 -10.11 6.54 10.35
C ARG A 210 -8.91 6.95 11.17
N ALA A 211 -8.11 7.90 10.70
CA ALA A 211 -6.95 8.39 11.43
C ALA A 211 -7.35 9.15 12.70
N LEU A 212 -8.39 9.98 12.65
CA LEU A 212 -8.98 10.67 13.82
C LEU A 212 -9.49 9.69 14.87
N THR A 213 -10.14 8.58 14.47
CA THR A 213 -10.54 7.51 15.39
C THR A 213 -9.34 7.01 16.21
N PHE A 214 -8.22 6.67 15.56
CA PHE A 214 -7.07 6.12 16.27
C PHE A 214 -6.32 7.18 17.08
N LEU A 215 -6.29 8.43 16.62
CA LEU A 215 -5.70 9.54 17.37
C LEU A 215 -6.52 9.86 18.63
N GLY A 216 -7.86 9.90 18.53
CA GLY A 216 -8.69 10.13 19.70
C GLY A 216 -8.64 8.97 20.71
N ARG A 217 -8.47 7.73 20.24
CA ARG A 217 -8.20 6.56 21.10
C ARG A 217 -6.85 6.60 21.81
N SER A 218 -5.91 7.44 21.39
CA SER A 218 -4.58 7.51 22.03
C SER A 218 -4.53 8.48 23.21
N SER A 219 -5.52 9.37 23.37
CA SER A 219 -5.60 10.30 24.50
C SER A 219 -6.98 10.93 24.61
N ALA A 220 -7.49 11.00 25.85
CA ALA A 220 -8.69 11.75 26.19
C ALA A 220 -8.64 13.23 25.75
N THR A 221 -7.45 13.84 25.73
CA THR A 221 -7.28 15.22 25.25
C THR A 221 -7.56 15.32 23.74
N PHE A 222 -7.12 14.34 22.95
CA PHE A 222 -7.39 14.33 21.51
C PHE A 222 -8.85 14.03 21.21
N SER A 223 -9.47 13.04 21.86
CA SER A 223 -10.89 12.75 21.63
C SER A 223 -11.78 13.96 21.92
N GLN A 224 -11.54 14.68 23.03
CA GLN A 224 -12.25 15.92 23.37
C GLN A 224 -12.03 17.02 22.33
N LYS A 225 -10.78 17.24 21.89
CA LYS A 225 -10.46 18.24 20.87
C LYS A 225 -11.11 17.94 19.52
N ILE A 226 -11.09 16.67 19.11
CA ILE A 226 -11.71 16.22 17.86
C ILE A 226 -13.22 16.49 17.91
N LEU A 227 -13.92 16.04 18.96
CA LEU A 227 -15.38 16.27 19.08
C LEU A 227 -15.74 17.75 19.13
N ALA A 228 -14.95 18.56 19.84
CA ALA A 228 -15.16 20.01 19.88
C ALA A 228 -14.99 20.65 18.49
N ALA A 229 -14.03 20.17 17.69
CA ALA A 229 -13.75 20.71 16.36
C ALA A 229 -14.83 20.38 15.31
N ILE A 230 -15.60 19.31 15.52
CA ILE A 230 -16.71 18.89 14.64
C ILE A 230 -18.08 19.03 15.31
N GLN A 231 -18.20 19.87 16.34
CA GLN A 231 -19.43 19.98 17.14
C GLN A 231 -20.63 20.45 16.31
N ASP A 232 -20.39 21.22 15.25
CA ASP A 232 -21.39 21.67 14.28
C ASP A 232 -21.95 20.53 13.43
N PHE A 233 -21.22 19.42 13.26
CA PHE A 233 -21.68 18.25 12.50
C PHE A 233 -22.87 17.57 13.19
N ASN A 234 -22.93 17.62 14.53
CA ASN A 234 -24.03 17.05 15.32
C ASN A 234 -25.38 17.73 15.02
N SER A 235 -25.36 19.00 14.62
CA SER A 235 -26.57 19.80 14.34
C SER A 235 -26.73 20.12 12.85
N SER A 236 -25.99 19.44 11.99
CA SER A 236 -26.05 19.63 10.54
C SER A 236 -27.20 18.81 9.92
N ASP A 237 -27.89 19.39 8.94
CA ASP A 237 -28.84 18.66 8.09
C ASP A 237 -28.12 17.73 7.08
N ASP A 238 -26.79 17.80 6.98
CA ASP A 238 -25.97 16.89 6.19
C ASP A 238 -25.82 15.55 6.90
N ILE A 239 -26.47 14.53 6.34
CA ILE A 239 -26.46 13.15 6.84
C ILE A 239 -25.02 12.64 7.00
N VAL A 240 -24.11 12.95 6.08
CA VAL A 240 -22.72 12.47 6.14
C VAL A 240 -21.97 13.08 7.33
N LYS A 241 -22.17 14.38 7.58
CA LYS A 241 -21.58 15.05 8.75
C LYS A 241 -22.09 14.44 10.05
N ASN A 242 -23.41 14.27 10.14
CA ASN A 242 -24.03 13.68 11.32
C ASN A 242 -23.52 12.24 11.58
N GLU A 243 -23.47 11.38 10.55
CA GLU A 243 -22.92 10.02 10.65
C GLU A 243 -21.44 10.01 11.11
N ILE A 244 -20.61 10.93 10.61
CA ILE A 244 -19.21 11.07 11.04
C ILE A 244 -19.15 11.43 12.53
N PHE A 245 -19.94 12.41 12.97
CA PHE A 245 -19.99 12.83 14.38
C PHE A 245 -20.44 11.68 15.28
N GLU A 246 -21.55 11.03 14.95
CA GLU A 246 -22.09 9.91 15.74
C GLU A 246 -21.07 8.77 15.82
N SER A 247 -20.41 8.44 14.72
CA SER A 247 -19.38 7.40 14.68
C SER A 247 -18.19 7.73 15.58
N LEU A 248 -17.66 8.95 15.53
CA LEU A 248 -16.52 9.36 16.36
C LEU A 248 -16.93 9.49 17.84
N ASN A 249 -18.10 10.03 18.13
CA ASN A 249 -18.62 10.14 19.48
C ASN A 249 -18.84 8.76 20.13
N PHE A 250 -19.46 7.83 19.39
CA PHE A 250 -19.62 6.45 19.84
C PHE A 250 -18.26 5.79 20.14
N GLU A 251 -17.31 5.97 19.24
CA GLU A 251 -15.96 5.41 19.35
C GLU A 251 -15.25 5.90 20.62
N PHE A 252 -15.23 7.22 20.86
CA PHE A 252 -14.54 7.80 22.01
C PHE A 252 -15.25 7.55 23.35
N THR A 253 -16.56 7.35 23.34
CA THR A 253 -17.32 7.01 24.55
C THR A 253 -17.06 5.56 24.98
N ASN A 254 -16.97 4.64 24.02
CA ASN A 254 -16.86 3.20 24.33
C ASN A 254 -15.41 2.69 24.42
N PHE A 255 -14.47 3.41 23.81
CA PHE A 255 -13.05 3.04 23.78
C PHE A 255 -12.16 4.22 24.17
N PRO A 256 -12.27 4.73 25.41
CA PRO A 256 -11.45 5.83 25.88
C PRO A 256 -9.96 5.43 25.93
N GLY A 257 -9.10 6.36 25.53
CA GLY A 257 -7.64 6.25 25.61
C GLY A 257 -7.09 6.39 27.02
#